data_AF-A0A6G1GD77-F1
#
_entry.id   AF-A0A6G1GD77-F1
#
_cell.length_a   1.000
_cell.length_b   1.000
_cell.length_c   1.000
_cell.angle_alpha   90.00
_cell.angle_beta   90.00
_cell.angle_gamma   90.00
#
_symmetry.space_group_name_H-M   'P 1'
#
loop_
_entity.id
_entity.type
_entity.pdbx_description
1 polymer ?
#
loop_
_entity_poly.entity_id
_entity_poly.type
_entity_poly.pdbx_seq_one_letter_code
_entity_poly.pdbx_strand_id
1 'polypeptide(L)'
;MAVSEASSTDSSQKVNDAAERRREQNKMAQRRFRQRAKEARDEMERDKQNQERAGASYSAPESSELDQPSNLEGLPWGGISMQHVIQTGVEREKLSQAGSQDTAAPMAGTPQAGSSSQ
;
A
#
# COMPACT_ATOMS: atom_id res chain seq x y z
N MET A 1 50.95 -4.77 9.73
CA MET A 1 49.68 -4.78 8.99
C MET A 1 49.13 -3.37 8.98
N ALA A 2 49.13 -2.70 7.83
CA ALA A 2 48.40 -1.44 7.66
C ALA A 2 47.68 -1.55 6.31
N VAL A 3 46.35 -1.54 6.39
CA VAL A 3 45.42 -1.85 5.31
C VAL A 3 45.32 -0.62 4.42
N SER A 4 45.60 -0.77 3.13
CA SER A 4 45.44 0.29 2.12
C SER A 4 43.96 0.51 1.87
N GLU A 5 43.38 1.49 2.58
CA GLU A 5 42.03 1.94 2.32
C GLU A 5 42.04 2.80 1.05
N ALA A 6 41.77 2.16 -0.08
CA ALA A 6 41.53 2.82 -1.36
C ALA A 6 40.30 3.71 -1.22
N SER A 7 40.55 5.01 -1.00
CA SER A 7 39.53 6.05 -0.92
C SER A 7 38.81 6.16 -2.27
N SER A 8 37.68 5.48 -2.41
CA SER A 8 36.73 5.64 -3.52
C SER A 8 36.03 7.02 -3.51
N THR A 9 36.60 8.01 -2.83
CA THR A 9 36.06 9.36 -2.65
C THR A 9 36.85 10.44 -3.38
N ASP A 10 38.04 10.14 -3.94
CA ASP A 10 38.92 11.17 -4.51
C ASP A 10 38.55 11.63 -5.95
N SER A 11 37.76 10.85 -6.70
CA SER A 11 37.47 11.21 -8.10
C SER A 11 36.50 12.38 -8.28
N SER A 12 35.84 12.86 -7.21
CA SER A 12 34.85 13.95 -7.30
C SER A 12 35.41 15.36 -7.07
N GLN A 13 36.69 15.49 -6.70
CA GLN A 13 37.29 16.80 -6.36
C GLN A 13 38.20 17.39 -7.44
N LYS A 14 38.30 16.77 -8.63
CA LYS A 14 39.15 17.24 -9.74
C LYS A 14 38.41 17.52 -11.06
N VAL A 15 37.10 17.79 -11.02
CA VAL A 15 36.43 18.39 -12.18
C VAL A 15 36.76 19.89 -12.20
N ASN A 16 37.89 20.21 -12.83
CA ASN A 16 38.43 21.58 -12.93
C ASN A 16 37.54 22.48 -13.82
N ASP A 17 36.71 21.90 -14.70
CA ASP A 17 35.84 22.64 -15.62
C ASP A 17 34.35 22.61 -15.23
N ALA A 18 33.75 23.80 -15.07
CA ALA A 18 32.32 23.96 -14.78
C ALA A 18 31.41 23.28 -15.84
N ALA A 19 31.86 23.25 -17.10
CA ALA A 19 31.14 22.60 -18.19
C ALA A 19 31.07 21.07 -18.05
N GLU A 20 32.15 20.44 -17.58
CA GLU A 20 32.19 18.98 -17.36
C GLU A 20 31.28 18.58 -16.20
N ARG A 21 31.33 19.33 -15.09
CA ARG A 21 30.40 19.15 -13.96
C ARG A 21 28.95 19.24 -14.41
N ARG A 22 28.65 20.20 -15.29
CA ARG A 22 27.29 20.37 -15.83
C ARG A 22 26.87 19.21 -16.72
N ARG A 23 27.77 18.65 -17.52
CA ARG A 23 27.51 17.44 -18.34
C ARG A 23 27.23 16.22 -17.47
N GLU A 24 28.00 16.01 -16.42
CA GLU A 24 27.79 14.90 -15.47
C GLU A 24 26.46 15.00 -14.73
N GLN A 25 26.11 16.20 -14.26
CA GLN A 25 24.80 16.43 -13.64
C GLN A 25 23.66 16.14 -14.60
N ASN A 26 23.72 16.63 -15.85
CA ASN A 26 22.70 16.35 -16.85
C ASN A 26 22.59 14.86 -17.16
N LYS A 27 23.72 14.15 -17.26
CA LYS A 27 23.75 12.69 -17.46
C LYS A 27 23.04 11.97 -16.31
N MET A 28 23.30 12.36 -15.07
CA MET A 28 22.64 11.79 -13.89
C MET A 28 21.16 12.15 -13.81
N ALA A 29 20.80 13.40 -14.08
CA ALA A 29 19.43 13.87 -14.10
C ALA A 29 18.61 13.12 -15.17
N GLN A 30 19.16 12.96 -16.37
CA GLN A 30 18.50 12.22 -17.45
C GLN A 30 18.35 10.74 -17.12
N ARG A 31 19.37 10.11 -16.51
CA ARG A 31 19.27 8.73 -16.04
C ARG A 31 18.15 8.57 -15.02
N ARG A 32 18.10 9.43 -14.00
CA ARG A 32 17.05 9.43 -12.97
C ARG A 32 15.67 9.71 -13.55
N PHE A 33 15.55 10.65 -14.49
CA PHE A 33 14.28 10.96 -15.16
C PHE A 33 13.75 9.73 -15.91
N ARG A 34 14.59 9.08 -16.72
CA ARG A 34 14.21 7.86 -17.45
C ARG A 34 13.87 6.71 -16.50
N GLN A 35 14.63 6.55 -15.43
CA GLN A 35 14.38 5.55 -14.41
C GLN A 35 13.02 5.77 -13.74
N ARG A 36 12.74 6.98 -13.25
CA ARG A 36 11.43 7.31 -12.65
C ARG A 36 10.27 7.13 -13.62
N ALA A 37 10.44 7.47 -14.90
CA ALA A 37 9.40 7.28 -15.90
C ALA A 37 9.10 5.78 -16.15
N LYS A 38 10.13 4.93 -16.08
CA LYS A 38 9.97 3.47 -16.16
C LYS A 38 9.30 2.93 -14.90
N GLU A 39 9.79 3.31 -13.73
CA GLU A 39 9.22 2.92 -12.43
C GLU A 39 7.76 3.33 -12.29
N ALA A 40 7.37 4.53 -12.73
CA ALA A 40 5.99 4.98 -12.71
C ALA A 40 5.07 4.12 -13.61
N ARG A 41 5.56 3.67 -14.77
CA ARG A 41 4.81 2.73 -15.61
C ARG A 41 4.65 1.37 -14.96
N ASP A 42 5.75 0.85 -14.39
CA ASP A 42 5.75 -0.44 -13.71
C ASP A 42 4.86 -0.42 -12.44
N GLU A 43 4.80 0.70 -11.71
CA GLU A 43 3.89 0.90 -10.57
C GLU A 43 2.43 0.97 -11.03
N MET A 44 2.11 1.74 -12.07
CA MET A 44 0.75 1.81 -12.61
C MET A 44 0.24 0.44 -13.07
N GLU A 45 1.10 -0.37 -13.69
CA GLU A 45 0.76 -1.73 -14.09
C GLU A 45 0.52 -2.64 -12.87
N ARG A 46 1.36 -2.53 -11.82
CA ARG A 46 1.15 -3.25 -10.57
C ARG A 46 -0.14 -2.85 -9.87
N ASP A 47 -0.43 -1.55 -9.77
CA ASP A 47 -1.64 -1.04 -9.15
C ASP A 47 -2.90 -1.49 -9.91
N LYS A 48 -2.85 -1.46 -11.24
CA LYS A 48 -3.95 -1.96 -12.08
C LYS A 48 -4.20 -3.45 -11.83
N GLN A 49 -3.15 -4.27 -11.87
CA GLN A 49 -3.27 -5.70 -11.60
C GLN A 49 -3.75 -5.97 -10.16
N ASN A 50 -3.29 -5.17 -9.21
CA ASN A 50 -3.76 -5.28 -7.83
C ASN A 50 -5.24 -4.89 -7.72
N GLN A 51 -5.69 -3.80 -8.35
CA GLN A 51 -7.09 -3.40 -8.36
C GLN A 51 -7.99 -4.48 -8.99
N GLU A 52 -7.56 -5.07 -10.11
CA GLU A 52 -8.27 -6.17 -10.77
C GLU A 52 -8.40 -7.41 -9.87
N ARG A 53 -7.36 -7.74 -9.10
CA ARG A 53 -7.35 -8.93 -8.22
C ARG A 53 -7.94 -8.68 -6.84
N ALA A 54 -7.78 -7.48 -6.30
CA ALA A 54 -8.23 -7.11 -4.96
C ALA A 54 -9.76 -7.07 -4.85
N GLY A 55 -10.47 -6.74 -5.94
CA GLY A 55 -11.93 -6.75 -5.97
C GLY A 55 -12.57 -8.12 -5.69
N ALA A 56 -11.84 -9.22 -5.88
CA ALA A 56 -12.35 -10.58 -5.67
C ALA A 56 -11.61 -11.36 -4.57
N SER A 57 -10.43 -10.93 -4.12
CA SER A 57 -9.57 -11.75 -3.25
C SER A 57 -9.86 -11.62 -1.75
N TYR A 58 -10.57 -10.58 -1.30
CA TYR A 58 -10.87 -10.34 0.12
C TYR A 58 -12.37 -10.24 0.44
N SER A 59 -13.25 -10.64 -0.48
CA SER A 59 -14.68 -10.64 -0.19
C SER A 59 -15.02 -11.83 0.72
N ALA A 60 -15.55 -11.53 1.90
CA ALA A 60 -16.11 -12.57 2.76
C ALA A 60 -17.31 -13.21 2.04
N PRO A 61 -17.47 -14.54 2.06
CA PRO A 61 -18.57 -15.20 1.37
C PRO A 61 -19.90 -14.72 1.93
N GLU A 62 -20.88 -14.54 1.05
CA GLU A 62 -22.23 -14.22 1.48
C GLU A 62 -22.84 -15.41 2.22
N SER A 63 -23.71 -15.14 3.20
CA SER A 63 -24.31 -16.20 4.01
C SER A 63 -25.08 -17.24 3.18
N SER A 64 -25.60 -16.83 2.01
CA SER A 64 -26.29 -17.69 1.04
C SER A 64 -25.38 -18.54 0.15
N GLU A 65 -24.10 -18.21 0.06
CA GLU A 65 -23.11 -18.95 -0.76
C GLU A 65 -22.51 -20.13 0.00
N LEU A 66 -22.71 -20.18 1.32
CA LEU A 66 -22.29 -21.31 2.13
C LEU A 66 -23.30 -22.45 2.01
N ASP A 67 -22.85 -23.55 1.41
CA ASP A 67 -23.61 -24.79 1.41
C ASP A 67 -23.81 -25.28 2.85
N GLN A 68 -25.00 -25.80 3.12
CA GLN A 68 -25.44 -26.11 4.48
C GLN A 68 -25.14 -27.59 4.76
N PRO A 69 -24.11 -27.96 5.55
CA PRO A 69 -24.02 -29.31 6.10
C PRO A 69 -25.01 -29.41 7.28
N SER A 70 -26.30 -29.23 6.98
CA SER A 70 -27.39 -29.29 7.97
C SER A 70 -27.50 -30.68 8.62
N ASN A 71 -26.89 -31.68 8.00
CA ASN A 71 -26.88 -33.05 8.48
C ASN A 71 -25.44 -33.61 8.43
N LEU A 72 -24.61 -33.20 9.39
CA LEU A 72 -23.51 -34.07 9.82
C LEU A 72 -24.17 -35.31 10.43
N GLU A 73 -24.37 -36.34 9.61
CA GLU A 73 -25.12 -37.55 9.97
C GLU A 73 -24.55 -38.16 11.27
N GLY A 74 -25.41 -38.34 12.28
CA GLY A 74 -25.06 -39.03 13.53
C GLY A 74 -25.11 -38.19 14.82
N LEU A 75 -25.32 -36.87 14.75
CA LEU A 75 -25.53 -36.05 15.96
C LEU A 75 -27.03 -35.75 16.18
N PRO A 76 -27.60 -36.04 17.36
CA PRO A 76 -29.04 -35.87 17.62
C PRO A 76 -29.50 -34.41 17.68
N TRP A 77 -28.55 -33.47 17.75
CA TRP A 77 -28.76 -32.02 17.78
C TRP A 77 -28.31 -31.33 16.48
N GLY A 78 -27.87 -32.10 15.47
CA GLY A 78 -27.36 -31.55 14.21
C GLY A 78 -25.98 -30.89 14.30
N GLY A 79 -25.58 -30.20 13.23
CA GLY A 79 -24.34 -29.42 13.15
C GLY A 79 -24.55 -27.92 13.39
N ILE A 80 -23.45 -27.17 13.55
CA ILE A 80 -23.50 -25.71 13.68
C ILE A 80 -23.78 -25.09 12.30
N SER A 81 -24.80 -24.22 12.21
CA SER A 81 -25.11 -23.48 10.99
C SER A 81 -24.16 -22.29 10.81
N MET A 82 -23.14 -22.44 9.95
CA MET A 82 -22.24 -21.35 9.58
C MET A 82 -22.97 -20.18 8.92
N GLN A 83 -24.02 -20.46 8.14
CA GLN A 83 -24.90 -19.44 7.57
C GLN A 83 -25.48 -18.53 8.65
N HIS A 84 -26.01 -19.11 9.74
CA HIS A 84 -26.58 -18.34 10.85
C HIS A 84 -25.52 -17.51 11.58
N VAL A 85 -24.33 -18.08 11.81
CA VAL A 85 -23.21 -17.38 12.46
C VAL A 85 -22.76 -16.16 11.63
N ILE A 86 -22.64 -16.30 10.31
CA ILE A 86 -22.24 -15.20 9.46
C ILE A 86 -23.33 -14.13 9.36
N GLN A 87 -24.59 -14.53 9.16
CA GLN A 87 -25.71 -13.60 9.07
C GLN A 87 -25.81 -12.72 10.33
N THR A 88 -25.79 -13.35 11.51
CA THR A 88 -25.84 -12.63 12.79
C THR A 88 -24.62 -11.74 13.02
N GLY A 89 -23.44 -12.17 12.58
CA GLY A 89 -22.23 -11.36 12.58
C GLY A 89 -22.34 -10.09 11.72
N VAL A 90 -22.82 -10.24 10.48
CA VAL A 90 -23.03 -9.13 9.54
C VAL A 90 -24.07 -8.14 10.06
N GLU A 91 -25.18 -8.62 10.61
CA GLU A 91 -26.20 -7.76 11.23
C GLU A 91 -25.62 -6.95 12.40
N ARG A 92 -24.83 -7.59 13.26
CA ARG A 92 -24.14 -6.93 14.39
C ARG A 92 -23.11 -5.90 13.92
N GLU A 93 -22.35 -6.19 12.87
CA GLU A 93 -21.38 -5.26 12.31
C GLU A 93 -22.07 -4.00 11.76
N LYS A 94 -23.14 -4.18 10.98
CA LYS A 94 -23.93 -3.05 10.42
C LYS A 94 -24.43 -2.11 11.52
N LEU A 95 -24.89 -2.66 12.64
CA LEU A 95 -25.31 -1.88 13.81
C LEU A 95 -24.14 -1.12 14.45
N SER A 96 -22.95 -1.75 14.54
CA SER A 96 -21.77 -1.11 15.12
C SER A 96 -21.19 0.01 14.25
N GLN A 97 -21.19 -0.14 12.93
CA GLN A 97 -20.73 0.89 12.00
C GLN A 97 -21.67 2.09 11.98
N ALA A 98 -22.98 1.87 12.02
CA ALA A 98 -23.98 2.94 12.09
C ALA A 98 -23.79 3.81 13.34
N GLY A 99 -23.48 3.22 14.50
CA GLY A 99 -23.23 3.96 15.73
C GLY A 99 -21.91 4.75 15.76
N SER A 100 -20.94 4.43 14.90
CA SER A 100 -19.63 5.09 14.88
C SER A 100 -19.60 6.33 13.96
N GLN A 101 -20.47 6.41 12.96
CA GLN A 101 -20.51 7.54 12.02
C GLN A 101 -20.98 8.85 12.66
N ASP A 102 -21.73 8.78 13.77
CA ASP A 102 -22.21 9.96 14.49
C ASP A 102 -21.11 10.72 15.26
N THR A 103 -19.87 10.21 15.31
CA THR A 103 -18.75 10.83 16.06
C THR A 103 -17.59 11.31 15.19
N ALA A 104 -17.66 11.13 13.87
CA ALA A 104 -16.62 11.58 12.94
C ALA A 104 -16.76 13.08 12.63
N ALA A 105 -16.42 13.93 13.59
CA ALA A 105 -16.20 15.36 13.33
C ALA A 105 -14.98 15.53 12.39
N PRO A 106 -15.05 16.36 11.34
CA PRO A 106 -13.91 16.59 10.46
C PRO A 106 -12.83 17.38 11.21
N MET A 107 -11.76 16.70 11.63
CA MET A 107 -10.48 17.32 11.98
C MET A 107 -9.84 17.85 10.68
N ALA A 108 -10.29 19.04 10.26
CA ALA A 108 -9.64 19.83 9.22
C ALA A 108 -8.29 20.36 9.76
N GLY A 109 -7.24 19.55 9.61
CA GLY A 109 -5.86 19.98 9.86
C GLY A 109 -5.44 21.00 8.80
N THR A 110 -5.46 22.29 9.16
CA THR A 110 -4.74 23.34 8.41
C THR A 110 -3.23 23.13 8.56
N PRO A 111 -2.47 22.89 7.48
CA PRO A 111 -1.01 22.93 7.57
C PRO A 111 -0.56 24.39 7.71
N GLN A 112 0.01 24.71 8.87
CA GLN A 112 0.69 25.97 9.13
C GLN A 112 1.94 26.06 8.26
N ALA A 113 1.89 26.90 7.22
CA ALA A 113 3.03 27.24 6.38
C ALA A 113 4.05 28.03 7.20
N GLY A 114 5.09 27.35 7.70
CA GLY A 114 6.29 27.96 8.25
C GLY A 114 7.12 28.59 7.12
N SER A 115 6.98 29.90 6.94
CA SER A 115 7.91 30.70 6.13
C SER A 115 9.14 31.02 6.98
N SER A 116 10.24 30.33 6.73
CA SER A 116 11.55 30.59 7.33
C SER A 116 12.62 30.81 6.27
N SER A 117 13.34 31.93 6.42
CA SER A 117 14.70 32.22 5.90
C SER A 117 14.80 32.56 4.40
N GLN A 118 15.65 33.49 3.94
CA GLN A 118 16.64 34.38 4.55
C GLN A 118 16.90 35.52 3.55
#